data_AF-A0A1X7TWK2-F1
#
_entry.id   AF-A0A1X7TWK2-F1
#
_cell.length_a   1.000
_cell.length_b   1.000
_cell.length_c   1.000
_cell.angle_alpha   90.00
_cell.angle_beta   90.00
_cell.angle_gamma   90.00
#
_symmetry.space_group_name_H-M   'P 1'
#
loop_
_entity.id
_entity.type
_entity.pdbx_description
1 polymer ?
#
loop_
_entity_poly.entity_id
_entity_poly.type
_entity_poly.pdbx_seq_one_letter_code
_entity_poly.pdbx_strand_id
1 'polypeptide(L)'
;HIAVHSQSKAAVEEAVNAVSWINQSVGSQPVALEPFIKTVLAGLQRLLAKPRRKKEPIMLAMLKGLVDAAGSSPSLSEARTVAIALVAFSAFLKVDEVASLCCCDVQFYPGHMVIKILSSKTDQLHQGDEFVVRSL
;
A
#
# COMPACT_ATOMS: atom_id res chain seq x y z
N HIS A 1 22.04 -12.65 -12.74
CA HIS A 1 21.26 -11.88 -13.73
C HIS A 1 20.23 -10.96 -13.05
N ILE A 2 19.20 -11.48 -12.35
CA ILE A 2 18.12 -10.68 -11.73
C ILE A 2 18.64 -9.62 -10.73
N ALA A 3 19.60 -9.97 -9.87
CA ALA A 3 20.19 -9.04 -8.91
C ALA A 3 20.84 -7.81 -9.59
N VAL A 4 21.52 -8.03 -10.73
CA VAL A 4 22.23 -6.99 -11.47
C VAL A 4 21.25 -6.04 -12.17
N HIS A 5 20.21 -6.58 -12.81
CA HIS A 5 19.22 -5.78 -13.54
C HIS A 5 18.23 -5.06 -12.62
N SER A 6 17.71 -5.73 -11.59
CA SER A 6 16.66 -5.16 -10.72
C SER A 6 17.22 -4.27 -9.60
N GLN A 7 18.47 -4.51 -9.17
CA GLN A 7 19.08 -3.85 -8.00
C GLN A 7 18.14 -3.83 -6.77
N SER A 8 17.34 -4.90 -6.62
CA SER A 8 16.27 -5.01 -5.63
C SER A 8 16.35 -6.34 -4.90
N LYS A 9 16.49 -6.26 -3.57
CA LYS A 9 16.41 -7.43 -2.67
C LYS A 9 15.10 -8.20 -2.86
N ALA A 10 13.98 -7.48 -2.94
CA ALA A 10 12.65 -8.08 -3.05
C ALA A 10 12.49 -8.88 -4.34
N ALA A 11 13.01 -8.38 -5.47
CA ALA A 11 12.92 -9.09 -6.76
C ALA A 11 13.70 -10.41 -6.75
N VAL A 12 14.84 -10.46 -6.05
CA VAL A 12 15.62 -11.70 -5.88
C VAL A 12 14.88 -12.69 -4.98
N GLU A 13 14.32 -12.23 -3.86
CA GLU A 13 13.52 -13.07 -2.95
C GLU A 13 12.28 -13.63 -3.65
N GLU A 14 11.58 -12.80 -4.42
CA GLU A 14 10.41 -13.18 -5.20
C GLU A 14 10.74 -14.26 -6.23
N ALA A 15 11.85 -14.12 -6.96
CA ALA A 15 12.29 -15.13 -7.92
C ALA A 15 12.59 -16.48 -7.24
N VAL A 16 13.29 -16.47 -6.10
CA VAL A 16 13.58 -17.70 -5.33
C VAL A 16 12.30 -18.32 -4.80
N ASN A 17 11.36 -17.52 -4.30
CA ASN A 17 10.06 -17.98 -3.82
C ASN A 17 9.20 -18.56 -4.95
N ALA A 18 9.19 -17.94 -6.13
CA ALA A 18 8.46 -18.43 -7.29
C ALA A 18 8.97 -19.80 -7.74
N VAL A 19 10.29 -19.97 -7.87
CA VAL A 19 10.88 -21.29 -8.20
C VAL A 19 10.61 -22.31 -7.10
N SER A 20 10.69 -21.90 -5.83
CA SER A 20 10.37 -22.76 -4.69
C SER A 20 8.91 -23.22 -4.69
N TRP A 21 7.98 -22.34 -5.08
CA TRP A 21 6.57 -22.67 -5.23
C TRP A 21 6.33 -23.67 -6.36
N ILE A 22 7.03 -23.52 -7.50
CA ILE A 22 6.97 -24.49 -8.60
C ILE A 22 7.45 -25.88 -8.15
N ASN A 23 8.56 -25.94 -7.42
CA ASN A 23 9.04 -27.21 -6.87
C ASN A 23 8.00 -27.87 -5.96
N GLN A 24 7.39 -27.08 -5.07
CA GLN A 24 6.37 -27.58 -4.16
C GLN A 24 5.14 -28.07 -4.91
N SER A 25 4.72 -27.38 -5.99
CA SER A 25 3.54 -27.78 -6.77
C SER A 25 3.74 -29.08 -7.53
N VAL A 26 4.98 -29.48 -7.82
CA VAL A 26 5.33 -30.81 -8.39
C VAL A 26 5.74 -31.83 -7.32
N GLY A 27 5.51 -31.56 -6.03
CA GLY A 27 5.81 -32.46 -4.92
C GLY A 27 7.29 -32.55 -4.52
N SER A 28 8.15 -31.69 -5.08
CA SER A 28 9.57 -31.60 -4.75
C SER A 28 9.84 -30.64 -3.59
N GLN A 29 11.01 -30.77 -2.98
CA GLN A 29 11.44 -29.84 -1.94
C GLN A 29 11.70 -28.43 -2.51
N PRO A 30 11.35 -27.37 -1.77
CA PRO A 30 11.57 -25.99 -2.21
C PRO A 30 13.06 -25.67 -2.35
N VAL A 31 13.46 -25.04 -3.46
CA VAL A 31 14.86 -24.64 -3.71
C VAL A 31 15.38 -23.69 -2.63
N ALA A 32 14.51 -22.84 -2.06
CA ALA A 32 14.86 -21.95 -0.95
C ALA A 32 15.36 -22.68 0.31
N LEU A 33 15.14 -23.99 0.44
CA LEU A 33 15.64 -24.76 1.59
C LEU A 33 17.06 -25.28 1.41
N GLU A 34 17.55 -25.36 0.17
CA GLU A 34 18.86 -25.87 -0.17
C GLU A 34 19.97 -24.96 0.42
N PRO A 35 20.99 -25.52 1.12
CA PRO A 35 22.01 -24.74 1.83
C PRO A 35 22.78 -23.74 0.96
N PHE A 36 23.15 -24.11 -0.26
CA PHE A 36 23.87 -23.23 -1.17
C PHE A 36 22.99 -22.04 -1.59
N ILE A 37 21.73 -22.26 -1.97
CA ILE A 37 20.77 -21.22 -2.33
C ILE A 37 20.51 -20.27 -1.16
N LYS A 38 20.35 -20.78 0.06
CA LYS A 38 20.23 -19.94 1.27
C LYS A 38 21.42 -19.02 1.44
N THR A 39 22.64 -19.56 1.26
CA THR A 39 23.88 -18.81 1.42
C THR A 39 24.02 -17.73 0.34
N VAL A 40 23.73 -18.07 -0.91
CA VAL A 40 23.74 -17.13 -2.04
C VAL A 40 22.69 -16.04 -1.84
N LEU A 41 21.46 -16.40 -1.46
CA LEU A 41 20.38 -15.46 -1.19
C LEU A 41 20.77 -14.48 -0.08
N ALA A 42 21.33 -14.97 1.04
CA ALA A 42 21.80 -14.12 2.12
C ALA A 42 22.90 -13.14 1.67
N GLY A 43 23.84 -13.60 0.83
CA GLY A 43 24.86 -12.75 0.22
C GLY A 43 24.24 -11.65 -0.65
N LEU A 44 23.31 -12.00 -1.53
CA LEU A 44 22.60 -11.05 -2.38
C LEU A 44 21.76 -10.05 -1.58
N GLN A 45 21.07 -10.49 -0.53
CA GLN A 45 20.30 -9.62 0.36
C GLN A 45 21.18 -8.58 1.04
N ARG A 46 22.42 -8.94 1.44
CA ARG A 46 23.40 -8.00 2.02
C ARG A 46 23.91 -7.02 0.98
N LEU A 47 24.28 -7.51 -0.21
CA LEU A 47 24.77 -6.66 -1.31
C LEU A 47 23.71 -5.65 -1.79
N LEU A 48 22.44 -6.06 -1.80
CA LEU A 48 21.30 -5.25 -2.24
C LEU A 48 20.64 -4.48 -1.10
N ALA A 49 21.13 -4.61 0.14
CA ALA A 49 20.56 -3.93 1.29
C ALA A 49 20.68 -2.41 1.12
N LYS A 50 19.54 -1.75 1.07
CA LYS A 50 19.46 -0.28 1.07
C LYS A 50 18.82 0.17 2.39
N PRO A 51 19.31 1.25 3.02
CA PRO A 51 18.65 1.83 4.18
C PRO A 51 17.18 2.12 3.86
N ARG A 52 16.27 1.70 4.75
CA ARG A 52 14.86 2.04 4.64
C ARG A 52 14.70 3.56 4.83
N ARG A 53 14.42 4.28 3.74
CA ARG A 53 14.00 5.69 3.81
C ARG A 53 12.53 5.74 4.17
N LYS A 54 12.24 6.10 5.42
CA LYS A 54 10.86 6.41 5.84
C LYS A 54 10.45 7.71 5.18
N LYS A 55 9.25 7.76 4.61
CA LYS A 55 8.64 9.03 4.21
C LYS A 55 8.27 9.81 5.47
N GLU A 56 8.37 11.13 5.41
CA GLU A 56 7.90 12.01 6.46
C GLU A 56 6.39 11.78 6.68
N PRO A 57 5.95 11.71 7.94
CA PRO A 57 4.53 11.54 8.24
C PRO A 57 3.74 12.78 7.78
N ILE A 58 2.53 12.54 7.27
CA ILE A 58 1.60 13.64 6.97
C ILE A 58 1.17 14.27 8.29
N MET A 59 1.31 15.60 8.38
CA MET A 59 0.91 16.38 9.53
C MET A 59 -0.39 17.15 9.25
N LEU A 60 -1.18 17.40 10.29
CA LEU A 60 -2.41 18.20 10.18
C LEU A 60 -2.17 19.58 9.58
N ALA A 61 -1.00 20.20 9.85
CA ALA A 61 -0.62 21.48 9.27
C ALA A 61 -0.50 21.43 7.74
N MET A 62 -0.04 20.30 7.18
CA MET A 62 0.04 20.11 5.72
C MET A 62 -1.36 20.03 5.10
N LEU A 63 -2.28 19.32 5.76
CA LEU A 63 -3.67 19.22 5.31
C LEU A 63 -4.39 20.57 5.36
N LYS A 64 -4.18 21.34 6.42
CA LYS A 64 -4.67 22.73 6.53
C LYS A 64 -4.12 23.58 5.38
N GLY A 65 -2.82 23.50 5.12
CA GLY A 65 -2.20 24.19 3.98
C GLY A 65 -2.80 23.81 2.62
N LEU A 66 -3.20 22.55 2.42
CA LEU A 66 -3.90 22.13 1.18
C LEU A 66 -5.29 22.78 1.07
N VAL A 67 -6.04 22.83 2.16
CA VAL A 67 -7.37 23.48 2.20
C VAL A 67 -7.23 24.99 1.98
N ASP A 68 -6.28 25.63 2.67
CA ASP A 68 -6.04 27.07 2.56
C ASP A 68 -5.60 27.45 1.14
N ALA A 69 -4.75 26.63 0.50
CA ALA A 69 -4.31 26.84 -0.88
C ALA A 69 -5.44 26.71 -1.90
N ALA A 70 -6.44 25.87 -1.66
CA ALA A 70 -7.61 25.73 -2.51
C ALA A 70 -8.56 26.95 -2.41
N GLY A 71 -8.50 27.69 -1.29
CA GLY A 71 -9.24 28.92 -1.08
C GLY A 71 -10.76 28.72 -1.01
N SER A 72 -11.51 29.83 -1.15
CA SER A 72 -12.98 29.84 -0.99
C SER A 72 -13.74 29.38 -2.23
N SER A 73 -13.11 29.40 -3.40
CA SER A 73 -13.73 29.05 -4.69
C SER A 73 -12.82 28.13 -5.51
N PRO A 74 -12.53 26.91 -5.02
CA PRO A 74 -11.65 25.99 -5.72
C PRO A 74 -12.29 25.48 -7.02
N SER A 75 -11.47 25.18 -8.00
CA SER A 75 -11.88 24.37 -9.15
C SER A 75 -12.29 22.96 -8.69
N LEU A 76 -13.04 22.26 -9.54
CA LEU A 76 -13.43 20.87 -9.26
C LEU A 76 -12.22 19.95 -9.06
N SER A 77 -11.10 20.21 -9.76
CA SER A 77 -9.89 19.41 -9.62
C SER A 77 -9.20 19.65 -8.27
N GLU A 78 -9.16 20.90 -7.81
CA GLU A 78 -8.59 21.26 -6.51
C GLU A 78 -9.46 20.69 -5.37
N ALA A 79 -10.78 20.90 -5.44
CA ALA A 79 -11.72 20.36 -4.46
C ALA A 79 -11.62 18.84 -4.36
N ARG A 80 -11.53 18.13 -5.50
CA ARG A 80 -11.33 16.68 -5.54
C ARG A 80 -10.01 16.27 -4.89
N THR A 81 -8.92 16.97 -5.20
CA THR A 81 -7.58 16.62 -4.67
C THR A 81 -7.51 16.80 -3.16
N VAL A 82 -8.07 17.90 -2.65
CA VAL A 82 -8.18 18.17 -1.21
C VAL A 82 -9.07 17.12 -0.53
N ALA A 83 -10.23 16.81 -1.10
CA ALA A 83 -11.14 15.80 -0.57
C ALA A 83 -10.46 14.42 -0.48
N ILE A 84 -9.75 14.00 -1.54
CA ILE A 84 -8.98 12.74 -1.55
C ILE A 84 -7.97 12.72 -0.42
N ALA A 85 -7.18 13.79 -0.23
CA ALA A 85 -6.17 13.86 0.81
C ALA A 85 -6.79 13.79 2.22
N LEU A 86 -7.89 14.50 2.45
CA LEU A 86 -8.59 14.50 3.74
C LEU A 86 -9.22 13.14 4.05
N VAL A 87 -9.92 12.54 3.08
CA VAL A 87 -10.55 11.22 3.24
C VAL A 87 -9.50 10.15 3.51
N ALA A 88 -8.46 10.08 2.67
CA ALA A 88 -7.37 9.12 2.83
C ALA A 88 -6.68 9.24 4.19
N PHE A 89 -6.46 10.48 4.66
CA PHE A 89 -5.87 10.71 5.97
C PHE A 89 -6.81 10.32 7.11
N SER A 90 -8.09 10.68 7.03
CA SER A 90 -9.07 10.45 8.10
C SER A 90 -9.39 8.98 8.35
N ALA A 91 -9.38 8.17 7.29
CA ALA A 91 -9.66 6.73 7.34
C ALA A 91 -8.40 5.86 7.15
N PHE A 92 -7.21 6.47 7.10
CA PHE A 92 -5.92 5.78 6.90
C PHE A 92 -5.87 4.87 5.65
N LEU A 93 -6.54 5.31 4.59
CA LEU A 93 -6.67 4.53 3.36
C LEU A 93 -5.37 4.53 2.55
N LYS A 94 -5.07 3.38 1.95
CA LYS A 94 -4.01 3.21 0.96
C LYS A 94 -4.44 3.80 -0.38
N VAL A 95 -3.46 4.07 -1.24
CA VAL A 95 -3.69 4.67 -2.57
C VAL A 95 -4.62 3.81 -3.44
N ASP A 96 -4.48 2.49 -3.38
CA ASP A 96 -5.34 1.54 -4.10
C ASP A 96 -6.77 1.52 -3.56
N GLU A 97 -6.95 1.60 -2.25
CA GLU A 97 -8.27 1.68 -1.59
C GLU A 97 -9.00 2.99 -1.93
N VAL A 98 -8.28 4.12 -1.99
CA VAL A 98 -8.83 5.41 -2.40
C VAL A 98 -9.17 5.41 -3.89
N ALA A 99 -8.33 4.79 -4.73
CA ALA A 99 -8.53 4.76 -6.18
C ALA A 99 -9.71 3.90 -6.61
N SER A 100 -10.10 2.90 -5.81
CA SER A 100 -11.25 2.03 -6.06
C SER A 100 -12.57 2.56 -5.48
N LEU A 101 -12.51 3.62 -4.67
CA LEU A 101 -13.67 4.14 -3.96
C LEU A 101 -14.71 4.76 -4.90
N CYS A 102 -15.96 4.35 -4.78
CA CYS A 102 -17.09 4.89 -5.52
C CYS A 102 -18.01 5.72 -4.60
N CYS A 103 -18.86 6.57 -5.19
CA CYS A 103 -19.81 7.37 -4.42
C CYS A 103 -20.80 6.52 -3.60
N CYS A 104 -21.14 5.31 -4.06
CA CYS A 104 -22.01 4.37 -3.34
C CYS A 104 -21.38 3.77 -2.08
N ASP A 105 -20.05 3.86 -1.96
CA ASP A 105 -19.29 3.28 -0.86
C ASP A 105 -19.21 4.24 0.33
N VAL A 106 -19.67 5.48 0.15
CA VAL A 106 -19.62 6.55 1.15
C VAL A 106 -21.03 6.91 1.61
N GLN A 107 -21.27 6.81 2.91
CA GLN A 107 -22.56 7.12 3.53
C GLN A 107 -22.39 8.18 4.61
N PHE A 108 -23.20 9.23 4.55
CA PHE A 108 -23.17 10.34 5.50
C PHE A 108 -24.28 10.18 6.53
N TYR A 109 -23.92 10.34 7.79
CA TYR A 109 -24.81 10.28 8.94
C TYR A 109 -24.64 11.54 9.81
N PRO A 110 -25.60 11.85 10.69
CA PRO A 110 -25.38 12.88 11.70
C PRO A 110 -24.16 12.53 12.57
N GLY A 111 -23.14 13.39 12.54
CA GLY A 111 -21.95 13.27 13.38
C GLY A 111 -20.83 12.35 12.84
N HIS A 112 -21.03 11.66 11.71
CA HIS A 112 -20.03 10.77 11.15
C HIS A 112 -20.30 10.40 9.68
N MET A 113 -19.29 9.81 9.04
CA MET A 113 -19.35 9.23 7.70
C MET A 113 -18.81 7.80 7.77
N VAL A 114 -19.42 6.90 7.01
CA VAL A 114 -18.96 5.51 6.86
C VAL A 114 -18.44 5.33 5.44
N ILE A 115 -17.24 4.76 5.32
CA ILE A 115 -16.60 4.41 4.05
C ILE A 115 -16.44 2.89 3.99
N LYS A 116 -16.95 2.26 2.95
CA LYS A 116 -16.81 0.83 2.72
C LYS A 116 -15.71 0.55 1.72
N ILE A 117 -14.77 -0.32 2.08
CA ILE A 117 -13.72 -0.79 1.19
C ILE A 117 -14.04 -2.23 0.81
N LEU A 118 -14.35 -2.46 -0.47
CA LEU A 118 -14.76 -3.79 -0.95
C LEU A 118 -13.59 -4.78 -1.02
N SER A 119 -12.36 -4.27 -1.21
CA SER A 119 -11.17 -5.07 -1.41
C SER A 119 -9.92 -4.24 -1.12
N SER A 120 -8.92 -4.87 -0.52
CA SER A 120 -7.60 -4.31 -0.28
C SER A 120 -6.54 -5.38 -0.57
N LYS A 121 -5.32 -4.97 -0.95
CA LYS A 121 -4.22 -5.91 -1.17
C LYS A 121 -3.94 -6.83 0.03
N THR A 122 -4.21 -6.36 1.25
CA THR A 122 -4.00 -7.15 2.47
C THR A 122 -5.22 -7.96 2.90
N ASP A 123 -6.36 -7.79 2.22
CA ASP A 123 -7.58 -8.54 2.44
C ASP A 123 -7.52 -9.87 1.67
N GLN A 124 -6.76 -10.82 2.22
CA GLN A 124 -6.59 -12.14 1.61
C GLN A 124 -7.90 -12.92 1.49
N LEU A 125 -8.88 -12.62 2.35
CA LEU A 125 -10.14 -13.33 2.45
C LEU A 125 -11.29 -12.63 1.69
N HIS A 126 -11.03 -11.47 1.07
CA HIS A 126 -12.01 -10.67 0.32
C HIS A 126 -13.26 -10.35 1.16
N GLN A 127 -13.07 -10.02 2.44
CA GLN A 127 -14.16 -9.68 3.36
C GLN A 127 -14.56 -8.22 3.28
N GLY A 128 -13.72 -7.37 2.69
CA GLY A 128 -13.85 -5.92 2.75
C GLY A 128 -13.59 -5.37 4.14
N ASP A 129 -13.72 -4.06 4.28
CA ASP A 129 -13.58 -3.33 5.54
C ASP A 129 -14.51 -2.11 5.58
N GLU A 130 -14.83 -1.63 6.78
CA GLU A 130 -15.65 -0.43 6.98
C GLU A 130 -14.96 0.55 7.93
N PHE A 131 -14.77 1.78 7.47
CA PHE A 131 -14.13 2.86 8.22
C PHE A 131 -15.15 3.91 8.63
N VAL A 132 -15.19 4.23 9.93
CA VAL A 132 -16.05 5.28 10.48
C VAL A 132 -15.23 6.53 10.75
N VAL A 133 -15.54 7.61 10.04
CA VAL A 133 -14.91 8.93 10.21
C VAL A 133 -15.87 9.84 10.97
N ARG A 134 -15.50 10.22 12.19
CA ARG A 134 -16.30 11.12 13.02
C ARG A 134 -16.14 12.56 12.57
N SER A 135 -17.23 13.33 12.52
CA SER A 135 -17.13 14.79 12.38
C SER A 135 -16.60 15.38 13.69
N LEU A 136 -15.53 16.17 13.61
CA LEU A 136 -14.96 16.91 14.74
C LEU A 136 -15.89 18.04 15.20
#